data_AF-A0A3D0RZP3-F1
#
_entry.id   AF-A0A3D0RZP3-F1
#
_cell.length_a   1.000
_cell.length_b   1.000
_cell.length_c   1.000
_cell.angle_alpha   90.00
_cell.angle_beta   90.00
_cell.angle_gamma   90.00
#
_symmetry.space_group_name_H-M   'P 1'
#
loop_
_entity.id
_entity.type
_entity.pdbx_description
1 polymer ?
#
loop_
_entity_poly.entity_id
_entity_poly.type
_entity_poly.pdbx_seq_one_letter_code
_entity_poly.pdbx_strand_id
1 'polypeptide(L)'
;MRLTRWSHACVTLESVDRTVIVDPGIWSEPQALAGADAVLVTHEHADHVDVARLRTAGLPVWAPRGADLQGLPYTPLDPDQAFALEGFEVRTVGGRHAEVVPGQDVCVNLGYLVADADESVYHPGDALVPPAVPVTTLLVPMQANWLKTVEAIQFLRATRAEHAIGIHDAMVNDRARAGINQWLSAEGGTAYHWLAPGTTLGEDARRPRVGQLRLVVEATDFAEAAAFYRDALGLPVELDLEGDAGEHVLILDAGRATLELSNPAQVAMIDDVEVGRRVAPPLRVAFEVDDASAATDALIGAGAKLIAPPTRTPWESLNSRLQAPANLQITLFEERT
;
A
#
# COMPACT_ATOMS: atom_id res chain seq x y z
N MET A 1 13.38 -19.97 -1.20
CA MET A 1 11.94 -19.70 -1.02
C MET A 1 11.55 -18.35 -1.63
N ARG A 2 10.40 -18.24 -2.30
CA ARG A 2 9.80 -16.94 -2.70
C ARG A 2 8.67 -16.58 -1.75
N LEU A 3 8.61 -15.31 -1.31
CA LEU A 3 7.58 -14.80 -0.42
C LEU A 3 6.77 -13.71 -1.11
N THR A 4 5.47 -13.89 -1.21
CA THR A 4 4.53 -12.87 -1.71
C THR A 4 3.63 -12.39 -0.57
N ARG A 5 3.55 -11.07 -0.37
CA ARG A 5 2.65 -10.48 0.63
C ARG A 5 1.32 -10.13 -0.02
N TRP A 6 0.22 -10.56 0.57
CA TRP A 6 -1.13 -10.15 0.21
C TRP A 6 -1.66 -9.11 1.20
N SER A 7 -2.92 -8.71 1.04
CA SER A 7 -3.53 -7.79 1.98
C SER A 7 -3.53 -8.37 3.41
N HIS A 8 -3.29 -7.48 4.38
CA HIS A 8 -3.30 -7.78 5.80
C HIS A 8 -2.21 -8.77 6.26
N ALA A 9 -2.58 -9.93 6.80
CA ALA A 9 -1.68 -10.96 7.34
C ALA A 9 -1.34 -12.05 6.30
N CYS A 10 -2.03 -12.08 5.16
CA CYS A 10 -1.89 -13.18 4.22
C CYS A 10 -0.55 -13.15 3.49
N VAL A 11 0.15 -14.28 3.43
CA VAL A 11 1.38 -14.45 2.65
C VAL A 11 1.41 -15.80 1.94
N THR A 12 2.02 -15.84 0.76
CA THR A 12 2.33 -17.08 0.04
C THR A 12 3.83 -17.34 0.10
N LEU A 13 4.19 -18.59 0.41
CA LEU A 13 5.55 -19.11 0.43
C LEU A 13 5.68 -20.20 -0.63
N GLU A 14 6.54 -19.97 -1.61
CA GLU A 14 6.73 -20.87 -2.74
C GLU A 14 8.14 -21.46 -2.71
N SER A 15 8.22 -22.79 -2.76
CA SER A 15 9.42 -23.57 -3.05
C SER A 15 9.35 -24.10 -4.49
N VAL A 16 10.35 -24.88 -4.92
CA VAL A 16 10.31 -25.53 -6.25
C VAL A 16 9.16 -26.54 -6.35
N ASP A 17 8.81 -27.18 -5.23
CA ASP A 17 7.90 -28.34 -5.20
C ASP A 17 6.52 -28.00 -4.63
N ARG A 18 6.37 -26.87 -3.93
CA ARG A 18 5.17 -26.59 -3.13
C ARG A 18 4.91 -25.10 -2.91
N THR A 19 3.62 -24.76 -2.89
CA THR A 19 3.11 -23.46 -2.49
C THR A 19 2.29 -23.58 -1.20
N VAL A 20 2.73 -22.90 -0.14
CA VAL A 20 2.01 -22.80 1.14
C VAL A 20 1.49 -21.38 1.29
N ILE A 21 0.24 -21.24 1.69
CA ILE A 21 -0.35 -19.95 2.05
C ILE A 21 -0.62 -19.89 3.54
N VAL A 22 -0.30 -18.76 4.16
CA VAL A 22 -0.56 -18.47 5.56
C VAL A 22 -1.65 -17.40 5.65
N ASP A 23 -2.61 -17.61 6.54
CA ASP A 23 -3.69 -16.68 6.90
C ASP A 23 -4.49 -16.05 5.73
N PRO A 24 -5.09 -16.86 4.83
CA PRO A 24 -5.97 -16.36 3.76
C PRO A 24 -7.35 -15.93 4.32
N GLY A 25 -7.37 -14.84 5.08
CA GLY A 25 -8.56 -14.28 5.70
C GLY A 25 -9.48 -13.49 4.76
N ILE A 26 -10.61 -13.03 5.28
CA ILE A 26 -11.65 -12.32 4.49
C ILE A 26 -11.15 -11.01 3.88
N TRP A 27 -10.08 -10.41 4.43
CA TRP A 27 -9.46 -9.19 3.92
C TRP A 27 -8.39 -9.43 2.85
N SER A 28 -8.00 -10.70 2.65
CA SER A 28 -7.03 -11.08 1.61
C SER A 28 -7.71 -11.29 0.26
N GLU A 29 -6.93 -11.08 -0.80
CA GLU A 29 -7.33 -11.31 -2.18
C GLU A 29 -7.65 -12.81 -2.43
N PRO A 30 -8.78 -13.17 -3.07
CA PRO A 30 -9.08 -14.56 -3.42
C PRO A 30 -8.00 -15.23 -4.27
N GLN A 31 -7.27 -14.44 -5.06
CA GLN A 31 -6.16 -14.87 -5.90
C GLN A 31 -4.98 -15.44 -5.09
N ALA A 32 -4.87 -15.11 -3.80
CA ALA A 32 -3.80 -15.64 -2.94
C ALA A 32 -3.82 -17.17 -2.85
N LEU A 33 -5.01 -17.79 -2.96
CA LEU A 33 -5.17 -19.26 -2.96
C LEU A 33 -4.86 -19.91 -4.31
N ALA A 34 -4.65 -19.14 -5.37
CA ALA A 34 -4.43 -19.71 -6.70
C ALA A 34 -3.10 -20.48 -6.74
N GLY A 35 -3.17 -21.78 -7.02
CA GLY A 35 -1.98 -22.65 -7.06
C GLY A 35 -1.39 -22.98 -5.68
N ALA A 36 -2.10 -22.67 -4.59
CA ALA A 36 -1.71 -23.12 -3.26
C ALA A 36 -1.99 -24.61 -3.08
N ASP A 37 -1.08 -25.30 -2.40
CA ASP A 37 -1.18 -26.73 -2.15
C ASP A 37 -1.51 -27.07 -0.69
N ALA A 38 -1.31 -26.11 0.22
CA ALA A 38 -1.54 -26.25 1.65
C ALA A 38 -1.79 -24.89 2.29
N VAL A 39 -2.60 -24.88 3.35
CA VAL A 39 -2.95 -23.68 4.11
C VAL A 39 -2.52 -23.82 5.56
N LEU A 40 -1.79 -22.82 6.06
CA LEU A 40 -1.54 -22.63 7.49
C LEU A 40 -2.44 -21.50 8.00
N VAL A 41 -3.13 -21.73 9.10
CA VAL A 41 -3.96 -20.72 9.78
C VAL A 41 -3.38 -20.50 11.17
N THR A 42 -3.09 -19.26 11.54
CA THR A 42 -2.50 -18.91 12.85
C THR A 42 -3.53 -18.96 13.95
N HIS A 43 -4.76 -18.51 13.69
CA HIS A 43 -5.90 -18.54 14.63
C HIS A 43 -7.25 -18.33 13.93
N GLU A 44 -8.34 -18.32 14.71
CA GLU A 44 -9.72 -18.42 14.21
C GLU A 44 -10.39 -17.11 13.75
N HIS A 45 -9.73 -15.95 13.87
CA HIS A 45 -10.37 -14.69 13.48
C HIS A 45 -10.52 -14.56 11.96
N ALA A 46 -11.62 -13.94 11.53
CA ALA A 46 -12.03 -13.93 10.12
C ALA A 46 -11.03 -13.22 9.20
N ASP A 47 -10.33 -12.21 9.69
CA ASP A 47 -9.25 -11.49 9.00
C ASP A 47 -8.00 -12.34 8.75
N HIS A 48 -7.89 -13.50 9.41
CA HIS A 48 -6.86 -14.52 9.17
C HIS A 48 -7.41 -15.78 8.46
N VAL A 49 -8.71 -16.06 8.56
CA VAL A 49 -9.32 -17.23 7.91
C VAL A 49 -10.69 -16.95 7.27
N ASP A 50 -10.77 -17.09 5.95
CA ASP A 50 -12.04 -17.13 5.21
C ASP A 50 -12.51 -18.59 5.09
N VAL A 51 -13.26 -19.06 6.09
CA VAL A 51 -13.73 -20.46 6.17
C VAL A 51 -14.54 -20.88 4.93
N ALA A 52 -15.38 -19.98 4.40
CA ALA A 52 -16.20 -20.28 3.24
C ALA A 52 -15.35 -20.48 1.98
N ARG A 53 -14.34 -19.62 1.79
CA ARG A 53 -13.38 -19.72 0.70
C ARG A 53 -12.52 -20.98 0.80
N LEU A 54 -12.01 -21.30 1.99
CA LEU A 54 -11.21 -22.52 2.20
C LEU A 54 -12.02 -23.80 1.98
N ARG A 55 -13.28 -23.84 2.42
CA ARG A 55 -14.17 -24.98 2.17
C ARG A 55 -14.41 -25.19 0.67
N THR A 56 -14.48 -24.11 -0.10
CA THR A 56 -14.63 -24.15 -1.57
C THR A 56 -13.32 -24.59 -2.25
N ALA A 57 -12.18 -24.12 -1.76
CA ALA A 57 -10.87 -24.47 -2.31
C ALA A 57 -10.51 -25.95 -2.10
N GLY A 58 -10.99 -26.56 -1.01
CA GLY A 58 -10.76 -27.98 -0.72
C GLY A 58 -9.30 -28.32 -0.43
N LEU A 59 -8.49 -27.33 -0.06
CA LEU A 59 -7.09 -27.48 0.28
C LEU A 59 -6.91 -28.07 1.68
N PRO A 60 -5.83 -28.82 1.94
CA PRO A 60 -5.52 -29.27 3.28
C PRO A 60 -5.12 -28.08 4.17
N VAL A 61 -5.70 -28.01 5.36
CA VAL A 61 -5.53 -26.94 6.33
C VAL A 61 -4.83 -27.46 7.59
N TRP A 62 -3.87 -26.69 8.10
CA TRP A 62 -3.29 -26.86 9.43
C TRP A 62 -3.57 -25.63 10.28
N ALA A 63 -3.95 -25.85 11.53
CA ALA A 63 -4.33 -24.78 12.45
C ALA A 63 -4.08 -25.21 13.90
N PRO A 64 -4.08 -24.27 14.88
CA PRO A 64 -3.91 -24.61 16.28
C PRO A 64 -4.99 -25.58 16.75
N ARG A 65 -4.59 -26.53 17.58
CA ARG A 65 -5.53 -27.36 18.32
C ARG A 65 -6.45 -26.48 19.15
N GLY A 66 -7.76 -26.63 18.94
CA GLY A 66 -8.77 -25.85 19.67
C GLY A 66 -9.26 -24.61 18.94
N ALA A 67 -8.76 -24.31 17.73
CA ALA A 67 -9.33 -23.26 16.88
C ALA A 67 -10.75 -23.64 16.42
N ASP A 68 -11.69 -22.71 16.53
CA ASP A 68 -13.05 -22.78 16.01
C ASP A 68 -13.12 -22.32 14.56
N LEU A 69 -12.80 -23.24 13.64
CA LEU A 69 -12.91 -23.01 12.21
C LEU A 69 -14.30 -23.36 11.64
N GLN A 70 -15.36 -23.25 12.44
CA GLN A 70 -16.76 -23.44 12.01
C GLN A 70 -16.99 -24.78 11.26
N GLY A 71 -16.33 -25.83 11.74
CA GLY A 71 -16.40 -27.18 11.18
C GLY A 71 -15.60 -27.40 9.88
N LEU A 72 -14.74 -26.47 9.47
CA LEU A 72 -13.73 -26.72 8.45
C LEU A 72 -12.76 -27.82 8.94
N PRO A 73 -12.56 -28.92 8.18
CA PRO A 73 -11.58 -29.93 8.55
C PRO A 73 -10.15 -29.36 8.53
N TYR A 74 -9.38 -29.61 9.58
CA TYR A 74 -7.98 -29.23 9.66
C TYR A 74 -7.15 -30.28 10.42
N THR A 75 -5.84 -30.28 10.18
CA THR A 75 -4.87 -31.02 10.97
C THR A 75 -4.47 -30.17 12.18
N PRO A 76 -4.78 -30.59 13.42
CA PRO A 76 -4.49 -29.81 14.60
C PRO A 76 -3.00 -29.84 14.94
N LEU A 77 -2.45 -28.67 15.24
CA LEU A 77 -1.07 -28.48 15.67
C LEU A 77 -1.01 -27.96 17.11
N ASP A 78 0.00 -28.42 17.85
CA ASP A 78 0.32 -27.96 19.18
C ASP A 78 1.48 -26.94 19.13
N PRO A 79 1.66 -26.09 20.16
CA PRO A 79 2.84 -25.23 20.27
C PRO A 79 4.16 -26.01 20.27
N ASP A 80 5.23 -25.37 19.77
CA ASP A 80 6.59 -25.90 19.71
C ASP A 80 6.75 -27.22 18.94
N GLN A 81 5.74 -27.57 18.13
CA GLN A 81 5.71 -28.76 17.30
C GLN A 81 6.48 -28.53 15.99
N ALA A 82 7.23 -29.54 15.56
CA ALA A 82 7.85 -29.59 14.24
C ALA A 82 7.12 -30.58 13.34
N PHE A 83 6.97 -30.24 12.07
CA PHE A 83 6.44 -31.11 11.02
C PHE A 83 6.99 -30.69 9.66
N ALA A 84 6.78 -31.52 8.64
CA ALA A 84 7.16 -31.21 7.27
C ALA A 84 5.91 -31.02 6.41
N LEU A 85 5.96 -29.99 5.56
CA LEU A 85 5.19 -29.93 4.32
C LEU A 85 6.18 -30.20 3.20
N GLU A 86 5.77 -30.83 2.10
CA GLU A 86 6.68 -31.08 0.98
C GLU A 86 7.38 -29.77 0.56
N GLY A 87 8.71 -29.76 0.51
CA GLY A 87 9.51 -28.56 0.24
C GLY A 87 9.78 -27.63 1.44
N PHE A 88 9.18 -27.87 2.62
CA PHE A 88 9.33 -27.01 3.80
C PHE A 88 9.43 -27.77 5.14
N GLU A 89 10.37 -27.35 5.98
CA GLU A 89 10.35 -27.66 7.41
C GLU A 89 9.57 -26.59 8.16
N VAL A 90 8.59 -27.00 8.97
CA VAL A 90 7.71 -26.08 9.70
C VAL A 90 7.82 -26.32 11.20
N ARG A 91 7.97 -25.24 11.97
CA ARG A 91 7.91 -25.24 13.43
C ARG A 91 6.88 -24.24 13.93
N THR A 92 6.03 -24.67 14.85
CA THR A 92 5.05 -23.80 15.50
C THR A 92 5.67 -23.11 16.71
N VAL A 93 5.22 -21.89 17.02
CA VAL A 93 5.71 -21.06 18.14
C VAL A 93 4.52 -20.43 18.86
N GLY A 94 4.61 -20.25 20.17
CA GLY A 94 3.59 -19.50 20.93
C GLY A 94 2.48 -20.40 21.49
N GLY A 95 1.23 -20.14 21.12
CA GLY A 95 0.06 -20.91 21.61
C GLY A 95 -1.10 -20.05 22.12
N ARG A 96 -0.91 -18.73 22.23
CA ARG A 96 -1.93 -17.78 22.68
C ARG A 96 -1.87 -16.50 21.85
N HIS A 97 -3.03 -15.97 21.52
CA HIS A 97 -3.17 -14.65 20.91
C HIS A 97 -2.78 -13.55 21.91
N ALA A 98 -2.32 -12.40 21.44
CA ALA A 98 -2.02 -11.25 22.29
C ALA A 98 -3.30 -10.69 22.96
N GLU A 99 -3.16 -10.18 24.18
CA GLU A 99 -4.29 -9.61 24.92
C GLU A 99 -4.62 -8.21 24.39
N VAL A 100 -5.88 -7.96 24.02
CA VAL A 100 -6.36 -6.61 23.69
C VAL A 100 -6.55 -5.80 24.98
N VAL A 101 -7.13 -6.44 26.00
CA VAL A 101 -7.28 -5.89 27.34
C VAL A 101 -6.52 -6.79 28.32
N PRO A 102 -5.70 -6.22 29.23
CA PRO A 102 -4.94 -7.01 30.19
C PRO A 102 -5.81 -7.99 31.00
N GLY A 103 -5.43 -9.27 31.02
CA GLY A 103 -6.12 -10.34 31.74
C GLY A 103 -7.32 -10.95 31.00
N GLN A 104 -7.52 -10.60 29.73
CA GLN A 104 -8.53 -11.20 28.88
C GLN A 104 -8.21 -12.67 28.57
N ASP A 105 -9.24 -13.53 28.59
CA ASP A 105 -9.14 -14.86 27.97
C ASP A 105 -9.07 -14.72 26.45
N VAL A 106 -7.98 -15.21 25.88
CA VAL A 106 -7.64 -15.11 24.46
C VAL A 106 -7.71 -16.48 23.80
N CYS A 107 -8.03 -16.48 22.50
CA CYS A 107 -8.04 -17.69 21.68
C CYS A 107 -6.61 -18.22 21.46
N VAL A 108 -6.53 -19.42 20.88
CA VAL A 108 -5.27 -20.05 20.50
C VAL A 108 -4.67 -19.31 19.29
N ASN A 109 -3.36 -19.08 19.31
CA ASN A 109 -2.60 -18.54 18.17
C ASN A 109 -1.27 -19.27 18.07
N LEU A 110 -0.94 -19.77 16.88
CA LEU A 110 0.39 -20.29 16.57
C LEU A 110 1.11 -19.36 15.59
N GLY A 111 2.35 -19.04 15.91
CA GLY A 111 3.30 -18.57 14.91
C GLY A 111 3.87 -19.76 14.12
N TYR A 112 4.21 -19.54 12.86
CA TYR A 112 4.82 -20.52 11.97
C TYR A 112 6.19 -20.05 11.51
N LEU A 113 7.23 -20.80 11.86
CA LEU A 113 8.54 -20.71 11.23
C LEU A 113 8.57 -21.74 10.10
N VAL A 114 8.67 -21.26 8.87
CA VAL A 114 8.71 -22.08 7.65
C VAL A 114 10.09 -21.91 7.02
N ALA A 115 10.81 -23.00 6.84
CA ALA A 115 12.17 -22.99 6.30
C ALA A 115 12.31 -23.92 5.08
N ASP A 116 13.12 -23.50 4.12
CA ASP A 116 13.71 -24.38 3.11
C ASP A 116 15.24 -24.42 3.27
N ALA A 117 15.97 -24.89 2.25
CA ALA A 117 17.42 -25.04 2.33
C ALA A 117 18.19 -23.71 2.49
N ASP A 118 17.62 -22.59 2.03
CA ASP A 118 18.32 -21.31 1.93
C ASP A 118 17.68 -20.22 2.81
N GLU A 119 16.37 -20.29 3.07
CA GLU A 119 15.58 -19.23 3.69
C GLU A 119 14.71 -19.75 4.82
N SER A 120 14.43 -18.88 5.81
CA SER A 120 13.47 -19.16 6.89
C SER A 120 12.61 -17.93 7.18
N VAL A 121 11.29 -18.10 7.06
CA VAL A 121 10.29 -17.05 7.27
C VAL A 121 9.54 -17.34 8.57
N TYR A 122 9.42 -16.33 9.43
CA TYR A 122 8.59 -16.43 10.63
C TYR A 122 7.34 -15.56 10.53
N HIS A 123 6.17 -16.20 10.57
CA HIS A 123 4.86 -15.57 10.69
C HIS A 123 4.34 -15.71 12.12
N PRO A 124 4.29 -14.67 12.96
CA PRO A 124 3.93 -14.83 14.37
C PRO A 124 2.41 -14.96 14.61
N GLY A 125 1.59 -14.65 13.60
CA GLY A 125 0.16 -14.42 13.79
C GLY A 125 -0.06 -13.21 14.69
N ASP A 126 -1.10 -13.28 15.52
CA ASP A 126 -1.46 -12.20 16.41
C ASP A 126 -0.81 -12.33 17.79
N ALA A 127 0.52 -12.40 17.78
CA ALA A 127 1.35 -12.46 18.97
C ALA A 127 2.74 -11.87 18.70
N LEU A 128 3.47 -11.53 19.77
CA LEU A 128 4.87 -11.07 19.68
C LEU A 128 5.80 -12.04 20.42
N VAL A 129 5.70 -13.34 20.11
CA VAL A 129 6.57 -14.37 20.68
C VAL A 129 7.76 -14.59 19.73
N PRO A 130 9.00 -14.26 20.10
CA PRO A 130 10.15 -14.48 19.23
C PRO A 130 10.42 -15.98 19.05
N PRO A 131 10.89 -16.42 17.86
CA PRO A 131 11.29 -17.79 17.67
C PRO A 131 12.59 -18.07 18.45
N ALA A 132 12.75 -19.31 18.93
CA ALA A 132 13.94 -19.72 19.67
C ALA A 132 15.19 -19.91 18.79
N VAL A 133 15.04 -19.82 17.47
CA VAL A 133 16.10 -19.98 16.47
C VAL A 133 16.16 -18.73 15.57
N PRO A 134 17.33 -18.38 15.01
CA PRO A 134 17.44 -17.30 14.04
C PRO A 134 16.57 -17.57 12.82
N VAL A 135 16.07 -16.49 12.20
CA VAL A 135 15.29 -16.54 10.95
C VAL A 135 15.80 -15.51 9.97
N THR A 136 15.72 -15.80 8.67
CA THR A 136 16.17 -14.86 7.64
C THR A 136 15.16 -13.72 7.49
N THR A 137 13.86 -14.03 7.47
CA THR A 137 12.78 -13.06 7.29
C THR A 137 11.75 -13.14 8.42
N LEU A 138 11.50 -12.01 9.07
CA LEU A 138 10.41 -11.85 10.03
C LEU A 138 9.20 -11.16 9.37
N LEU A 139 8.00 -11.70 9.55
CA LEU A 139 6.77 -10.95 9.33
C LEU A 139 6.39 -10.24 10.63
N VAL A 140 6.20 -8.92 10.57
CA VAL A 140 5.93 -8.09 11.74
C VAL A 140 4.54 -7.48 11.64
N PRO A 141 3.60 -7.80 12.56
CA PRO A 141 2.35 -7.07 12.68
C PRO A 141 2.64 -5.58 12.90
N MET A 142 2.05 -4.72 12.07
CA MET A 142 2.33 -3.28 12.07
C MET A 142 1.40 -2.51 13.01
N GLN A 143 0.15 -2.94 13.09
CA GLN A 143 -0.89 -2.35 13.94
C GLN A 143 -1.90 -3.43 14.28
N ALA A 144 -2.48 -3.38 15.48
CA ALA A 144 -3.66 -4.15 15.86
C ALA A 144 -4.33 -3.46 17.05
N ASN A 145 -5.51 -3.90 17.47
CA ASN A 145 -6.16 -3.38 18.67
C ASN A 145 -5.33 -3.66 19.95
N TRP A 146 -4.50 -4.71 19.91
CA TRP A 146 -3.63 -5.16 21.00
C TRP A 146 -2.19 -4.62 20.91
N LEU A 147 -1.83 -3.92 19.84
CA LEU A 147 -0.42 -3.63 19.49
C LEU A 147 -0.10 -2.14 19.50
N LYS A 148 0.96 -1.76 20.21
CA LYS A 148 1.63 -0.46 20.07
C LYS A 148 2.84 -0.58 19.15
N THR A 149 3.11 0.44 18.34
CA THR A 149 4.28 0.47 17.44
C THR A 149 5.60 0.23 18.17
N VAL A 150 5.75 0.69 19.42
CA VAL A 150 6.95 0.43 20.23
C VAL A 150 7.18 -1.07 20.51
N GLU A 151 6.12 -1.85 20.64
CA GLU A 151 6.20 -3.29 20.89
C GLU A 151 6.62 -4.02 19.62
N ALA A 152 6.12 -3.58 18.44
CA ALA A 152 6.59 -4.08 17.15
C ALA A 152 8.10 -3.78 16.92
N ILE A 153 8.57 -2.59 17.29
CA ILE A 153 10.01 -2.24 17.25
C ILE A 153 10.82 -3.15 18.18
N GLN A 154 10.34 -3.39 19.41
CA GLN A 154 11.00 -4.27 20.36
C GLN A 154 11.04 -5.72 19.84
N PHE A 155 9.98 -6.17 19.18
CA PHE A 155 9.90 -7.49 18.58
C PHE A 155 10.88 -7.68 17.43
N LEU A 156 11.05 -6.66 16.56
CA LEU A 156 12.09 -6.64 15.53
C LEU A 156 13.49 -6.79 16.16
N ARG A 157 13.80 -5.96 17.16
CA ARG A 157 15.09 -5.96 17.88
C ARG A 157 15.36 -7.28 18.60
N ALA A 158 14.32 -7.92 19.14
CA ALA A 158 14.44 -9.19 19.85
C ALA A 158 14.71 -10.35 18.88
N THR A 159 14.03 -10.37 17.73
CA THR A 159 14.12 -11.46 16.75
C THR A 159 15.43 -11.39 15.95
N ARG A 160 15.92 -10.19 15.63
CA ARG A 160 17.18 -9.96 14.87
C ARG A 160 17.21 -10.71 13.54
N ALA A 161 16.09 -10.73 12.82
CA ALA A 161 16.06 -11.24 11.46
C ALA A 161 16.92 -10.38 10.53
N GLU A 162 17.33 -10.93 9.38
CA GLU A 162 18.05 -10.18 8.34
C GLU A 162 17.10 -9.18 7.68
N HIS A 163 15.89 -9.66 7.36
CA HIS A 163 14.81 -8.90 6.76
C HIS A 163 13.57 -8.89 7.65
N ALA A 164 12.78 -7.84 7.54
CA ALA A 164 11.45 -7.78 8.11
C ALA A 164 10.43 -7.25 7.11
N ILE A 165 9.24 -7.84 7.10
CA ILE A 165 8.13 -7.43 6.23
C ILE A 165 6.92 -7.09 7.09
N GLY A 166 6.40 -5.87 6.93
CA GLY A 166 5.19 -5.44 7.61
C GLY A 166 3.94 -6.18 7.14
N ILE A 167 3.17 -6.74 8.08
CA ILE A 167 1.85 -7.36 7.88
C ILE A 167 0.82 -6.70 8.81
N HIS A 168 -0.44 -7.12 8.75
CA HIS A 168 -1.51 -6.67 9.64
C HIS A 168 -1.73 -5.13 9.57
N ASP A 169 -1.88 -4.62 8.34
CA ASP A 169 -1.96 -3.17 8.03
C ASP A 169 -3.33 -2.70 7.52
N ALA A 170 -4.28 -3.61 7.31
CA ALA A 170 -5.56 -3.29 6.67
C ALA A 170 -6.50 -2.38 7.48
N MET A 171 -6.26 -2.18 8.78
CA MET A 171 -7.08 -1.29 9.63
C MET A 171 -6.59 0.17 9.62
N VAL A 172 -5.45 0.45 8.97
CA VAL A 172 -4.86 1.80 8.95
C VAL A 172 -4.96 2.43 7.57
N ASN A 173 -5.13 3.75 7.54
CA ASN A 173 -5.02 4.51 6.30
C ASN A 173 -3.56 4.73 5.88
N ASP A 174 -3.34 5.31 4.70
CA ASP A 174 -2.01 5.52 4.14
C ASP A 174 -1.10 6.39 5.03
N ARG A 175 -1.66 7.39 5.74
CA ARG A 175 -0.89 8.28 6.62
C ARG A 175 -0.33 7.52 7.82
N ALA A 176 -1.19 6.74 8.48
CA ALA A 176 -0.79 5.91 9.62
C ALA A 176 0.21 4.83 9.18
N ARG A 177 -0.03 4.16 8.05
CA ARG A 177 0.90 3.17 7.48
C ARG A 177 2.27 3.77 7.18
N ALA A 178 2.32 4.96 6.57
CA ALA A 178 3.57 5.66 6.28
C ALA A 178 4.36 5.98 7.56
N GLY A 179 3.69 6.51 8.59
CA GLY A 179 4.32 6.81 9.88
C GLY A 179 4.83 5.57 10.61
N ILE A 180 4.06 4.48 10.63
CA ILE A 180 4.50 3.20 11.23
C ILE A 180 5.72 2.65 10.48
N ASN A 181 5.67 2.62 9.15
CA ASN A 181 6.79 2.18 8.31
C ASN A 181 8.08 2.97 8.60
N GLN A 182 7.98 4.29 8.75
CA GLN A 182 9.11 5.15 9.09
C GLN A 182 9.76 4.71 10.42
N TRP A 183 8.96 4.51 11.46
CA TRP A 183 9.47 4.11 12.77
C TRP A 183 10.06 2.70 12.77
N LEU A 184 9.39 1.73 12.15
CA LEU A 184 9.91 0.35 12.05
C LEU A 184 11.24 0.32 11.27
N SER A 185 11.34 1.10 10.19
CA SER A 185 12.58 1.20 9.41
C SER A 185 13.71 1.89 10.15
N ALA A 186 13.42 2.97 10.89
CA ALA A 186 14.45 3.75 11.58
C ALA A 186 14.94 3.08 12.87
N GLU A 187 14.03 2.47 13.62
CA GLU A 187 14.30 2.00 14.98
C GLU A 187 14.36 0.47 15.10
N GLY A 188 13.87 -0.28 14.10
CA GLY A 188 13.76 -1.74 14.18
C GLY A 188 15.09 -2.49 14.26
N GLY A 189 16.18 -1.92 13.74
CA GLY A 189 17.50 -2.57 13.72
C GLY A 189 17.61 -3.75 12.75
N THR A 190 16.68 -3.85 11.80
CA THR A 190 16.56 -4.90 10.77
C THR A 190 16.24 -4.25 9.42
N ALA A 191 16.59 -4.89 8.30
CA ALA A 191 16.21 -4.40 6.98
C ALA A 191 14.69 -4.54 6.78
N TYR A 192 13.95 -3.50 7.18
CA TYR A 192 12.50 -3.47 7.15
C TYR A 192 11.98 -3.04 5.78
N HIS A 193 10.95 -3.74 5.31
CA HIS A 193 10.24 -3.48 4.08
C HIS A 193 8.72 -3.54 4.32
N TRP A 194 7.97 -2.70 3.61
CA TRP A 194 6.54 -2.93 3.43
C TRP A 194 6.31 -3.25 1.95
N LEU A 195 5.62 -4.36 1.70
CA LEU A 195 5.30 -4.81 0.35
C LEU A 195 3.84 -4.44 0.05
N ALA A 196 3.56 -3.94 -1.15
CA ALA A 196 2.17 -3.80 -1.58
C ALA A 196 1.52 -5.20 -1.69
N PRO A 197 0.19 -5.33 -1.52
CA PRO A 197 -0.49 -6.58 -1.77
C PRO A 197 -0.19 -7.13 -3.17
N GLY A 198 0.12 -8.42 -3.26
CA GLY A 198 0.54 -9.12 -4.48
C GLY A 198 2.03 -8.97 -4.83
N THR A 199 2.82 -8.24 -4.03
CA THR A 199 4.26 -8.08 -4.28
C THR A 199 5.07 -9.23 -3.68
N THR A 200 6.00 -9.78 -4.48
CA THR A 200 7.01 -10.75 -4.04
C THR A 200 8.29 -10.05 -3.54
N LEU A 201 8.81 -10.48 -2.38
CA LEU A 201 10.09 -10.06 -1.83
C LEU A 201 11.21 -10.31 -2.86
N GLY A 202 12.05 -9.29 -3.11
CA GLY A 202 13.17 -9.35 -4.06
C GLY A 202 12.86 -8.85 -5.48
N GLU A 203 11.59 -8.82 -5.91
CA GLU A 203 11.19 -8.23 -7.20
C GLU A 203 11.08 -6.70 -7.13
N ASP A 204 10.67 -6.15 -5.98
CA ASP A 204 10.51 -4.71 -5.74
C ASP A 204 11.80 -4.02 -5.23
N ALA A 205 12.71 -4.75 -4.57
CA ALA A 205 13.88 -4.18 -3.91
C ALA A 205 14.96 -3.64 -4.87
N ARG A 206 14.91 -4.02 -6.16
CA ARG A 206 15.89 -3.59 -7.18
C ARG A 206 15.49 -2.36 -7.98
N ARG A 207 14.27 -1.84 -7.80
CA ARG A 207 13.81 -0.66 -8.55
C ARG A 207 13.61 0.52 -7.60
N PRO A 208 14.35 1.63 -7.77
CA PRO A 208 14.06 2.84 -7.00
C PRO A 208 12.61 3.26 -7.24
N ARG A 209 11.84 3.36 -6.17
CA ARG A 209 10.45 3.80 -6.21
C ARG A 209 10.41 5.32 -6.17
N VAL A 210 9.62 5.91 -7.06
CA VAL A 210 9.34 7.35 -7.04
C VAL A 210 8.34 7.61 -5.92
N GLY A 211 8.80 8.23 -4.82
CA GLY A 211 7.95 8.55 -3.66
C GLY A 211 7.07 9.79 -3.86
N GLN A 212 7.46 10.68 -4.78
CA GLN A 212 6.73 11.90 -5.10
C GLN A 212 7.09 12.37 -6.52
N LEU A 213 6.10 12.85 -7.28
CA LEU A 213 6.31 13.61 -8.50
C LEU A 213 6.11 15.10 -8.18
N ARG A 214 7.10 15.95 -8.48
CA ARG A 214 6.98 17.40 -8.34
C ARG A 214 7.02 18.06 -9.71
N LEU A 215 6.05 18.93 -9.97
CA LEU A 215 6.09 19.87 -11.08
C LEU A 215 6.70 21.17 -10.58
N VAL A 216 7.91 21.51 -11.05
CA VAL A 216 8.60 22.75 -10.67
C VAL A 216 8.48 23.74 -11.82
N VAL A 217 7.95 24.93 -11.52
CA VAL A 217 7.65 25.97 -12.51
C VAL A 217 8.36 27.24 -12.10
N GLU A 218 9.11 27.82 -13.03
CA GLU A 218 9.66 29.17 -12.84
C GLU A 218 8.55 30.20 -13.05
N ALA A 219 8.25 30.99 -12.02
CA ALA A 219 7.27 32.07 -12.08
C ALA A 219 7.99 33.41 -12.02
N THR A 220 8.02 34.14 -13.16
CA THR A 220 8.64 35.47 -13.22
C THR A 220 7.88 36.50 -12.38
N ASP A 221 6.56 36.36 -12.27
CA ASP A 221 5.72 37.06 -11.29
C ASP A 221 5.23 36.04 -10.25
N PHE A 222 6.02 35.88 -9.18
CA PHE A 222 5.74 34.90 -8.14
C PHE A 222 4.44 35.23 -7.38
N ALA A 223 4.17 36.51 -7.11
CA ALA A 223 3.00 36.91 -6.33
C ALA A 223 1.69 36.62 -7.07
N GLU A 224 1.65 36.91 -8.37
CA GLU A 224 0.51 36.56 -9.24
C GLU A 224 0.32 35.03 -9.28
N ALA A 225 1.39 34.27 -9.50
CA ALA A 225 1.32 32.82 -9.55
C ALA A 225 0.86 32.22 -8.21
N ALA A 226 1.42 32.67 -7.08
CA ALA A 226 1.05 32.20 -5.76
C ALA A 226 -0.43 32.48 -5.46
N ALA A 227 -0.92 33.69 -5.75
CA ALA A 227 -2.34 34.02 -5.58
C ALA A 227 -3.23 33.14 -6.46
N PHE A 228 -2.83 32.89 -7.71
CA PHE A 228 -3.59 32.03 -8.61
C PHE A 228 -3.67 30.58 -8.12
N TYR A 229 -2.54 29.94 -7.82
CA TYR A 229 -2.52 28.51 -7.49
C TYR A 229 -2.96 28.22 -6.05
N ARG A 230 -2.62 29.07 -5.08
CA ARG A 230 -2.99 28.88 -3.67
C ARG A 230 -4.41 29.37 -3.40
N ASP A 231 -4.75 30.58 -3.82
CA ASP A 231 -5.98 31.25 -3.38
C ASP A 231 -7.15 31.00 -4.34
N ALA A 232 -6.93 31.09 -5.66
CA ALA A 232 -7.99 30.91 -6.64
C ALA A 232 -8.23 29.44 -7.01
N LEU A 233 -7.18 28.67 -7.27
CA LEU A 233 -7.27 27.23 -7.51
C LEU A 233 -7.44 26.44 -6.20
N GLY A 234 -7.02 27.00 -5.07
CA GLY A 234 -7.27 26.43 -3.75
C GLY A 234 -6.30 25.32 -3.32
N LEU A 235 -5.09 25.25 -3.90
CA LEU A 235 -4.13 24.19 -3.54
C LEU A 235 -3.58 24.42 -2.11
N PRO A 236 -3.61 23.40 -1.23
CA PRO A 236 -3.05 23.51 0.12
C PRO A 236 -1.53 23.77 0.10
N VAL A 237 -1.04 24.57 1.04
CA VAL A 237 0.41 24.84 1.18
C VAL A 237 1.06 23.71 2.00
N GLU A 238 2.05 23.06 1.41
CA GLU A 238 2.91 22.05 2.08
C GLU A 238 4.18 22.68 2.63
N LEU A 239 4.76 23.64 1.89
CA LEU A 239 5.99 24.33 2.28
C LEU A 239 6.04 25.71 1.64
N ASP A 240 6.43 26.71 2.41
CA ASP A 240 6.62 28.09 1.96
C ASP A 240 7.92 28.61 2.60
N LEU A 241 8.95 28.86 1.79
CA LEU A 241 10.27 29.29 2.24
C LEU A 241 10.78 30.46 1.40
N GLU A 242 11.27 31.48 2.09
CA GLU A 242 11.94 32.65 1.51
C GLU A 242 13.40 32.69 1.95
N GLY A 243 14.31 32.98 1.02
CA GLY A 243 15.74 33.11 1.22
C GLY A 243 16.17 34.57 1.38
N ASP A 244 17.36 34.78 1.94
CA ASP A 244 17.88 36.11 2.29
C ASP A 244 18.18 37.00 1.07
N ALA A 245 18.29 36.44 -0.13
CA ALA A 245 18.53 37.19 -1.37
C ALA A 245 17.29 37.32 -2.26
N GLY A 246 16.09 37.08 -1.69
CA GLY A 246 14.81 37.17 -2.39
C GLY A 246 14.44 35.89 -3.15
N GLU A 247 15.08 34.76 -2.87
CA GLU A 247 14.62 33.46 -3.36
C GLU A 247 13.30 33.08 -2.69
N HIS A 248 12.34 32.55 -3.46
CA HIS A 248 11.08 32.09 -2.90
C HIS A 248 10.67 30.76 -3.51
N VAL A 249 10.41 29.76 -2.67
CA VAL A 249 9.80 28.49 -3.08
C VAL A 249 8.49 28.27 -2.33
N LEU A 250 7.45 27.97 -3.10
CA LEU A 250 6.14 27.57 -2.61
C LEU A 250 5.84 26.16 -3.15
N ILE A 251 5.58 25.22 -2.25
CA ILE A 251 5.16 23.86 -2.56
C ILE A 251 3.70 23.72 -2.16
N LEU A 252 2.87 23.39 -3.14
CA LEU A 252 1.44 23.19 -2.98
C LEU A 252 1.09 21.71 -3.20
N ASP A 253 0.18 21.16 -2.38
CA ASP A 253 -0.40 19.84 -2.62
C ASP A 253 -1.40 19.93 -3.76
N ALA A 254 -1.22 19.07 -4.76
CA ALA A 254 -2.11 18.96 -5.93
C ALA A 254 -2.90 17.64 -5.92
N GLY A 255 -3.04 17.00 -4.76
CA GLY A 255 -3.71 15.72 -4.61
C GLY A 255 -2.88 14.57 -5.21
N ARG A 256 -3.55 13.65 -5.92
CA ARG A 256 -2.88 12.48 -6.51
C ARG A 256 -2.16 12.87 -7.81
N ALA A 257 -0.84 12.85 -7.79
CA ALA A 257 -0.04 13.03 -9.01
C ALA A 257 -0.08 11.77 -9.89
N THR A 258 -0.44 11.95 -11.18
CA THR A 258 -0.46 10.87 -12.19
C THR A 258 0.37 11.29 -13.41
N LEU A 259 1.20 10.39 -13.94
CA LEU A 259 1.90 10.60 -15.22
C LEU A 259 1.11 9.96 -16.36
N GLU A 260 0.51 10.77 -17.21
CA GLU A 260 -0.17 10.32 -18.43
C GLU A 260 0.77 10.45 -19.64
N LEU A 261 1.01 9.35 -20.37
CA LEU A 261 1.81 9.33 -21.60
C LEU A 261 0.90 9.10 -22.81
N SER A 262 0.78 10.12 -23.64
CA SER A 262 -0.01 10.09 -24.87
C SER A 262 0.89 10.23 -26.09
N ASN A 263 0.73 9.35 -27.07
CA ASN A 263 1.47 9.45 -28.34
C ASN A 263 0.95 10.63 -29.19
N PRO A 264 1.68 11.11 -30.21
CA PRO A 264 1.26 12.28 -31.00
C PRO A 264 -0.14 12.17 -31.62
N ALA A 265 -0.57 10.97 -32.05
CA ALA A 265 -1.90 10.75 -32.60
C ALA A 265 -2.99 10.90 -31.53
N GLN A 266 -2.75 10.40 -30.32
CA GLN A 266 -3.62 10.55 -29.16
C GLN A 266 -3.75 12.02 -28.78
N VAL A 267 -2.64 12.77 -28.71
CA VAL A 267 -2.71 14.20 -28.39
C VAL A 267 -3.43 14.99 -29.49
N ALA A 268 -3.25 14.64 -30.77
CA ALA A 268 -3.96 15.29 -31.87
C ALA A 268 -5.48 15.04 -31.81
N MET A 269 -5.88 13.81 -31.48
CA MET A 269 -7.29 13.46 -31.27
C MET A 269 -7.88 14.25 -30.08
N ILE A 270 -7.18 14.32 -28.95
CA ILE A 270 -7.63 15.09 -27.79
C ILE A 270 -7.78 16.58 -28.13
N ASP A 271 -6.81 17.16 -28.83
CA ASP A 271 -6.86 18.58 -29.24
C ASP A 271 -8.02 18.87 -30.21
N ASP A 272 -8.31 17.95 -31.12
CA ASP A 272 -9.44 18.09 -32.05
C ASP A 272 -10.78 18.03 -31.31
N VAL A 273 -10.92 17.08 -30.37
CA VAL A 273 -12.12 16.92 -29.55
C VAL A 273 -12.35 18.13 -28.64
N GLU A 274 -11.32 18.57 -27.91
CA GLU A 274 -11.49 19.55 -26.85
C GLU A 274 -11.35 21.00 -27.33
N VAL A 275 -10.63 21.24 -28.43
CA VAL A 275 -10.27 22.59 -28.90
C VAL A 275 -10.54 22.78 -30.39
N GLY A 276 -10.67 21.70 -31.18
CA GLY A 276 -10.85 21.75 -32.63
C GLY A 276 -9.59 22.13 -33.42
N ARG A 277 -8.43 22.22 -32.75
CA ARG A 277 -7.13 22.54 -33.38
C ARG A 277 -5.98 22.17 -32.47
N ARG A 278 -4.80 21.91 -33.07
CA ARG A 278 -3.57 21.63 -32.33
C ARG A 278 -3.20 22.80 -31.41
N VAL A 279 -3.09 22.52 -30.11
CA VAL A 279 -2.65 23.50 -29.10
C VAL A 279 -1.75 22.91 -28.02
N ALA A 280 -1.76 21.58 -27.79
CA ALA A 280 -1.10 21.02 -26.63
C ALA A 280 0.45 21.09 -26.69
N PRO A 281 1.11 21.59 -25.63
CA PRO A 281 2.56 21.55 -25.46
C PRO A 281 3.05 20.13 -25.10
N PRO A 282 4.38 19.90 -25.03
CA PRO A 282 4.96 18.62 -24.64
C PRO A 282 4.62 18.18 -23.20
N LEU A 283 4.29 19.12 -22.30
CA LEU A 283 3.92 18.86 -20.92
C LEU A 283 2.59 19.52 -20.60
N ARG A 284 1.67 18.77 -20.02
CA ARG A 284 0.31 19.21 -19.71
C ARG A 284 0.03 19.01 -18.24
N VAL A 285 -0.50 20.04 -17.60
CA VAL A 285 -0.92 19.98 -16.19
C VAL A 285 -2.43 19.82 -16.16
N ALA A 286 -2.93 18.89 -15.37
CA ALA A 286 -4.36 18.64 -15.22
C ALA A 286 -4.72 18.56 -13.74
N PHE A 287 -5.83 19.19 -13.38
CA PHE A 287 -6.41 19.18 -12.05
C PHE A 287 -7.83 18.64 -12.14
N GLU A 288 -8.10 17.59 -11.36
CA GLU A 288 -9.46 17.11 -11.16
C GLU A 288 -10.19 18.08 -10.23
N VAL A 289 -11.43 18.45 -10.57
CA VAL A 289 -12.27 19.36 -9.79
C VAL A 289 -13.70 18.84 -9.75
N ASP A 290 -14.40 19.14 -8.65
CA ASP A 290 -15.78 18.69 -8.43
C ASP A 290 -16.79 19.34 -9.41
N ASP A 291 -16.50 20.55 -9.90
CA ASP A 291 -17.31 21.28 -10.87
C ASP A 291 -16.38 22.04 -11.84
N ALA A 292 -16.19 21.47 -13.03
CA ALA A 292 -15.26 22.04 -14.01
C ALA A 292 -15.77 23.36 -14.61
N SER A 293 -17.07 23.61 -14.62
CA SER A 293 -17.65 24.87 -15.10
C SER A 293 -17.42 26.00 -14.12
N ALA A 294 -17.80 25.82 -12.86
CA ALA A 294 -17.61 26.82 -11.81
C ALA A 294 -16.12 27.14 -11.60
N ALA A 295 -15.27 26.12 -11.58
CA ALA A 295 -13.82 26.30 -11.45
C ALA A 295 -13.22 27.06 -12.64
N THR A 296 -13.69 26.79 -13.87
CA THR A 296 -13.23 27.55 -15.05
C THR A 296 -13.54 29.04 -14.91
N ASP A 297 -14.77 29.38 -14.54
CA ASP A 297 -15.20 30.79 -14.39
C ASP A 297 -14.40 31.50 -13.29
N ALA A 298 -14.16 30.82 -12.16
CA ALA A 298 -13.34 31.35 -11.08
C ALA A 298 -11.90 31.64 -11.53
N LEU A 299 -11.27 30.71 -12.26
CA LEU A 299 -9.89 30.88 -12.72
C LEU A 299 -9.75 31.95 -13.80
N ILE A 300 -10.76 32.13 -14.67
CA ILE A 300 -10.78 33.26 -15.61
C ILE A 300 -10.83 34.59 -14.83
N GLY A 301 -11.68 34.67 -13.80
CA GLY A 301 -11.74 35.82 -12.90
C GLY A 301 -10.41 36.11 -12.18
N ALA A 302 -9.59 35.09 -11.95
CA ALA A 302 -8.27 35.17 -11.35
C ALA A 302 -7.12 35.42 -12.37
N GLY A 303 -7.43 35.64 -13.64
CA GLY A 303 -6.44 36.05 -14.66
C GLY A 303 -6.05 34.97 -15.68
N ALA A 304 -6.62 33.76 -15.62
CA ALA A 304 -6.41 32.76 -16.67
C ALA A 304 -7.10 33.17 -17.98
N LYS A 305 -6.49 32.84 -19.12
CA LYS A 305 -7.09 33.04 -20.44
C LYS A 305 -7.71 31.74 -20.93
N LEU A 306 -9.00 31.80 -21.30
CA LEU A 306 -9.71 30.65 -21.86
C LEU A 306 -9.15 30.27 -23.23
N ILE A 307 -8.79 28.98 -23.37
CA ILE A 307 -8.40 28.37 -24.65
C ILE A 307 -9.57 27.57 -25.20
N ALA A 308 -10.22 26.77 -24.35
CA ALA A 308 -11.44 26.04 -24.68
C ALA A 308 -12.36 25.95 -23.46
N PRO A 309 -13.68 26.17 -23.62
CA PRO A 309 -14.64 26.06 -22.54
C PRO A 309 -14.78 24.59 -22.09
N PRO A 310 -15.44 24.33 -20.93
CA PRO A 310 -15.80 22.98 -20.52
C PRO A 310 -16.49 22.21 -21.65
N THR A 311 -15.81 21.19 -22.14
CA THR A 311 -16.17 20.40 -23.32
C THR A 311 -16.23 18.94 -22.91
N ARG A 312 -17.35 18.26 -23.23
CA ARG A 312 -17.54 16.85 -22.89
C ARG A 312 -16.71 15.98 -23.83
N THR A 313 -15.90 15.11 -23.26
CA THR A 313 -15.05 14.20 -24.01
C THR A 313 -15.78 12.89 -24.37
N PRO A 314 -15.28 12.11 -25.33
CA PRO A 314 -15.81 10.78 -25.66
C PRO A 314 -15.75 9.75 -24.53
N TRP A 315 -14.97 10.00 -23.47
CA TRP A 315 -14.84 9.15 -22.29
C TRP A 315 -15.53 9.76 -21.07
N GLU A 316 -16.54 10.58 -21.30
CA GLU A 316 -17.49 11.07 -20.29
C GLU A 316 -16.94 12.04 -19.24
N SER A 317 -15.72 12.57 -19.43
CA SER A 317 -15.21 13.68 -18.62
C SER A 317 -15.66 15.04 -19.16
N LEU A 318 -15.76 16.06 -18.31
CA LEU A 318 -15.92 17.46 -18.73
C LEU A 318 -14.60 18.21 -18.57
N ASN A 319 -14.00 18.64 -19.68
CA ASN A 319 -12.64 19.20 -19.70
C ASN A 319 -12.63 20.67 -20.16
N SER A 320 -11.88 21.52 -19.46
CA SER A 320 -11.66 22.94 -19.82
C SER A 320 -10.18 23.23 -19.99
N ARG A 321 -9.82 24.10 -20.94
CA ARG A 321 -8.43 24.47 -21.27
C ARG A 321 -8.15 25.93 -20.99
N LEU A 322 -7.12 26.19 -20.20
CA LEU A 322 -6.75 27.53 -19.76
C LEU A 322 -5.25 27.77 -19.95
N GLN A 323 -4.89 28.99 -20.37
CA GLN A 323 -3.54 29.52 -20.18
C GLN A 323 -3.49 30.20 -18.81
N ALA A 324 -2.70 29.66 -17.89
CA ALA A 324 -2.55 30.13 -16.52
C ALA A 324 -1.26 30.97 -16.34
N PRO A 325 -1.12 31.69 -15.21
CA PRO A 325 0.12 32.33 -14.78
C PRO A 325 1.31 31.35 -14.74
N ALA A 326 2.52 31.90 -14.74
CA ALA A 326 3.79 31.15 -14.92
C ALA A 326 3.88 30.37 -16.24
N ASN A 327 3.16 30.83 -17.28
CA ASN A 327 3.16 30.27 -18.63
C ASN A 327 2.74 28.80 -18.73
N LEU A 328 1.98 28.29 -17.76
CA LEU A 328 1.44 26.93 -17.82
C LEU A 328 0.15 26.87 -18.62
N GLN A 329 0.03 25.84 -19.46
CA GLN A 329 -1.28 25.42 -19.95
C GLN A 329 -1.83 24.36 -19.01
N ILE A 330 -3.00 24.65 -18.43
CA ILE A 330 -3.66 23.77 -17.47
C ILE A 330 -4.98 23.25 -18.03
N THR A 331 -5.40 22.12 -17.48
CA THR A 331 -6.67 21.44 -17.77
C THR A 331 -7.42 21.31 -16.48
N LEU A 332 -8.67 21.75 -16.44
CA LEU A 332 -9.59 21.34 -15.39
C LEU A 332 -10.42 20.19 -15.95
N PHE A 333 -10.55 19.10 -15.21
CA PHE A 333 -11.42 18.01 -15.61
C PHE A 333 -12.30 17.55 -14.44
N GLU A 334 -13.51 17.14 -14.78
CA GLU A 334 -14.49 16.56 -13.88
C GLU A 334 -14.83 15.16 -14.43
N GLU A 335 -14.58 14.12 -13.64
CA GLU A 335 -14.99 12.75 -13.99
C GLU A 335 -16.48 12.59 -13.72
N ARG A 336 -17.26 12.25 -14.76
CA ARG A 336 -18.70 12.04 -14.61
C ARG A 336 -18.97 10.55 -14.55
N THR A 337 -19.53 10.13 -13.42
CA THR A 337 -19.98 8.75 -13.19
C THR A 337 -21.33 8.48 -13.81
#